data_AF-A0A931AJT6-F1
#
_entry.id   AF-A0A931AJT6-F1
#
_cell.length_a   1.000
_cell.length_b   1.000
_cell.length_c   1.000
_cell.angle_alpha   90.00
_cell.angle_beta   90.00
_cell.angle_gamma   90.00
#
_symmetry.space_group_name_H-M   'P 1'
#
loop_
_entity.id
_entity.type
_entity.pdbx_description
1 polymer ?
#
loop_
_entity_poly.entity_id
_entity_poly.type
_entity_poly.pdbx_seq_one_letter_code
_entity_poly.pdbx_strand_id
1 'polypeptide(L)'
;MSVSDRVHGAGRPRRVVLANLDVDSPAPPAPAGRASLDGPVTDGRAPLDGLNDGRAPLDALDDVVNGPADLAELLRLPVPAGESGDLLLTISPEDARRVRFFHRDHDGHWVRAFGASNGTPSSGTPDTEYRLPGGPGTVELRVEAVTLPGAPGFPAPEGRPAGEIQLELVREGGGVRTAAGTILLTIAPFLLISNLRPAEEIYVTYNGRVPSGNQHTIQDLVDAVREAHGDDAVPAGNAATGFETGPGRLLHVIDVTDALNPDYFPQDQFEMGYCRAPHAWMHMALHNPRERALNQWVPRELPGPDVGLFNALAGSPSRDSTDYGGNLELSPPVPVPTGRLPEGLAGPEVPPHPAAPLGKMIIGEARFRIFTLPRALASTLDGGDLGTVGDEFAARDFPLGETRRVTTVREGHEWWVEDRPPIPRLAAWRTFHVLAGRSELTVHYVRSVRPDLRSFLEAQGAQPILPVDTSWLNVGHVDE
;
A
#
# COMPACT_ATOMS: atom_id res chain seq x y z
N MET A 1 -44.48 17.66 6.39
CA MET A 1 -44.58 18.33 5.07
C MET A 1 -44.40 17.26 4.02
N SER A 2 -45.42 17.04 3.19
CA SER A 2 -45.45 15.98 2.17
C SER A 2 -44.50 16.30 1.03
N VAL A 3 -43.59 15.38 0.72
CA VAL A 3 -42.72 15.44 -0.45
C VAL A 3 -43.28 14.46 -1.48
N SER A 4 -44.36 14.87 -2.15
CA SER A 4 -44.75 14.36 -3.45
C SER A 4 -44.44 15.48 -4.45
N ASP A 5 -43.87 15.12 -5.60
CA ASP A 5 -43.42 16.00 -6.70
C ASP A 5 -41.97 16.49 -6.62
N ARG A 6 -41.05 15.60 -7.05
CA ARG A 6 -39.85 15.92 -7.86
C ARG A 6 -39.21 14.63 -8.37
N VAL A 7 -39.87 13.99 -9.34
CA VAL A 7 -39.22 13.01 -10.24
C VAL A 7 -39.26 13.63 -11.63
N HIS A 8 -38.23 14.41 -11.97
CA HIS A 8 -37.76 14.65 -13.34
C HIS A 8 -36.49 15.50 -13.28
N GLY A 9 -35.37 14.84 -13.54
CA GLY A 9 -34.04 15.42 -13.60
C GLY A 9 -33.03 14.41 -13.05
N ALA A 10 -32.04 14.03 -13.86
CA ALA A 10 -30.86 13.33 -13.37
C ALA A 10 -30.28 14.15 -12.20
N GLY A 11 -30.59 13.74 -10.98
CA GLY A 11 -30.14 14.42 -9.77
C GLY A 11 -28.62 14.40 -9.75
N ARG A 12 -28.00 15.46 -9.22
CA ARG A 12 -26.57 15.45 -8.93
C ARG A 12 -26.24 14.17 -8.13
N PRO A 13 -25.16 13.44 -8.45
CA PRO A 13 -24.81 12.21 -7.75
C PRO A 13 -24.76 12.45 -6.25
N ARG A 14 -25.41 11.57 -5.48
CA ARG A 14 -25.36 11.63 -4.02
C ARG A 14 -24.01 11.06 -3.61
N ARG A 15 -23.04 11.94 -3.34
CA ARG A 15 -21.75 11.54 -2.77
C ARG A 15 -21.97 11.11 -1.33
N VAL A 16 -21.75 9.83 -1.04
CA VAL A 16 -21.76 9.29 0.32
C VAL A 16 -20.35 8.83 0.60
N VAL A 17 -19.68 9.55 1.48
CA VAL A 17 -18.23 9.46 1.59
C VAL A 17 -17.87 8.30 2.53
N LEU A 18 -17.17 7.27 2.00
CA LEU A 18 -16.55 6.19 2.77
C LEU A 18 -15.38 6.72 3.63
N ALA A 19 -14.75 7.83 3.21
CA ALA A 19 -13.77 8.60 3.99
C ALA A 19 -13.65 10.07 3.53
N ASN A 20 -13.91 11.06 4.40
CA ASN A 20 -13.60 12.48 4.14
C ASN A 20 -12.43 12.85 5.05
N LEU A 21 -11.35 13.37 4.47
CA LEU A 21 -10.27 14.01 5.23
C LEU A 21 -10.74 15.39 5.66
N ASP A 22 -11.60 15.44 6.67
CA ASP A 22 -11.78 16.66 7.44
C ASP A 22 -10.63 16.76 8.44
N VAL A 23 -9.54 17.38 7.99
CA VAL A 23 -8.30 17.58 8.76
C VAL A 23 -8.51 18.42 10.03
N ASP A 24 -9.63 19.13 10.14
CA ASP A 24 -9.94 20.02 11.27
C ASP A 24 -10.87 19.39 12.31
N SER A 25 -11.45 18.22 12.03
CA SER A 25 -12.29 17.49 12.99
C SER A 25 -11.45 16.59 13.90
N PRO A 26 -11.73 16.51 15.22
CA PRO A 26 -11.06 15.56 16.10
C PRO A 26 -11.29 14.12 15.60
N ALA A 27 -10.25 13.28 15.66
CA ALA A 27 -10.38 11.88 15.27
C ALA A 27 -11.38 11.17 16.21
N PRO A 28 -12.31 10.35 15.68
CA PRO A 28 -13.08 9.44 16.53
C PRO A 28 -12.12 8.49 17.26
N PRO A 29 -12.52 7.84 18.37
CA PRO A 29 -11.70 6.77 18.95
C PRO A 29 -11.49 5.64 17.92
N ALA A 30 -10.32 5.01 17.93
CA ALA A 30 -10.09 3.82 17.12
C ALA A 30 -11.10 2.74 17.53
N PRO A 31 -11.75 2.06 16.56
CA PRO A 31 -12.55 0.88 16.84
C PRO A 31 -11.63 -0.26 17.26
N ALA A 32 -12.08 -1.10 18.20
CA ALA A 32 -11.31 -2.23 18.70
C ALA A 32 -11.55 -3.50 17.85
N GLY A 33 -11.04 -3.58 16.62
CA GLY A 33 -11.23 -4.67 15.65
C GLY A 33 -10.01 -4.95 14.74
N ARG A 34 -9.90 -6.18 14.20
CA ARG A 34 -8.75 -6.60 13.39
C ARG A 34 -9.06 -6.41 11.90
N ALA A 35 -9.11 -5.17 11.44
CA ALA A 35 -9.26 -4.94 9.99
C ALA A 35 -7.95 -5.28 9.24
N SER A 36 -8.05 -5.86 8.04
CA SER A 36 -6.93 -6.01 7.12
C SER A 36 -7.44 -5.80 5.72
N LEU A 37 -6.66 -5.15 4.86
CA LEU A 37 -7.00 -4.93 3.46
C LEU A 37 -6.01 -5.72 2.62
N ASP A 38 -6.40 -6.90 2.15
CA ASP A 38 -5.52 -7.72 1.31
C ASP A 38 -5.66 -7.39 -0.18
N GLY A 39 -4.52 -7.34 -0.84
CA GLY A 39 -4.44 -7.62 -2.27
C GLY A 39 -4.75 -9.09 -2.52
N PRO A 40 -5.27 -9.48 -3.70
CA PRO A 40 -5.33 -10.89 -4.06
C PRO A 40 -3.92 -11.49 -3.90
N VAL A 41 -3.82 -12.60 -3.19
CA VAL A 41 -2.64 -13.46 -3.18
C VAL A 41 -2.47 -14.01 -4.60
N THR A 42 -1.82 -13.23 -5.46
CA THR A 42 -1.40 -13.71 -6.77
C THR A 42 -0.15 -14.54 -6.54
N ASP A 43 -0.31 -15.85 -6.68
CA ASP A 43 0.74 -16.85 -6.83
C ASP A 43 1.26 -17.50 -5.53
N GLY A 44 0.42 -18.36 -4.93
CA GLY A 44 0.85 -19.69 -4.46
C GLY A 44 1.95 -19.81 -3.39
N ARG A 45 2.39 -18.73 -2.73
CA ARG A 45 3.39 -18.79 -1.66
C ARG A 45 2.89 -18.05 -0.42
N ALA A 46 2.49 -18.86 0.55
CA ALA A 46 1.97 -18.54 1.88
C ALA A 46 0.60 -17.82 1.87
N PRO A 47 -0.49 -18.60 1.83
CA PRO A 47 -1.76 -18.11 2.31
C PRO A 47 -1.61 -17.69 3.79
N LEU A 48 -2.23 -16.59 4.22
CA LEU A 48 -2.47 -16.33 5.65
C LEU A 48 -3.27 -17.49 6.28
N ASP A 49 -4.03 -18.22 5.46
CA ASP A 49 -4.70 -19.50 5.72
C ASP A 49 -3.73 -20.67 6.03
N GLY A 50 -2.41 -20.47 5.93
CA GLY A 50 -1.38 -21.39 6.43
C GLY A 50 -1.06 -21.23 7.93
N LEU A 51 -1.51 -20.15 8.57
CA LEU A 51 -1.36 -19.94 10.02
C LEU A 51 -2.53 -20.61 10.75
N ASN A 52 -2.54 -21.94 10.75
CA ASN A 52 -3.51 -22.74 11.51
C ASN A 52 -3.11 -22.77 13.01
N ASP A 53 -2.91 -21.59 13.61
CA ASP A 53 -2.50 -21.40 15.00
C ASP A 53 -3.68 -21.04 15.93
N GLY A 54 -4.91 -21.08 15.39
CA GLY A 54 -6.15 -20.84 16.12
C GLY A 54 -6.54 -19.37 16.26
N ARG A 55 -5.81 -18.43 15.64
CA ARG A 55 -6.21 -17.02 15.56
C ARG A 55 -7.37 -16.85 14.55
N ALA A 56 -8.29 -15.93 14.83
CA ALA A 56 -9.35 -15.57 13.89
C ALA A 56 -8.72 -14.98 12.59
N PRO A 57 -9.31 -15.25 11.42
CA PRO A 57 -8.91 -14.57 10.18
C PRO A 57 -9.04 -13.04 10.34
N LEU A 58 -8.31 -12.30 9.53
CA LEU A 58 -8.45 -10.84 9.48
C LEU A 58 -9.81 -10.48 8.85
N ASP A 59 -10.45 -9.41 9.34
CA ASP A 59 -11.89 -9.20 9.14
C ASP A 59 -12.29 -9.15 7.65
N ALA A 60 -11.58 -8.40 6.80
CA ALA A 60 -11.96 -8.31 5.39
C ALA A 60 -11.65 -9.59 4.56
N LEU A 61 -10.98 -10.59 5.13
CA LEU A 61 -10.65 -11.85 4.44
C LEU A 61 -11.80 -12.84 4.38
N ASP A 62 -12.87 -12.64 5.15
CA ASP A 62 -14.04 -13.50 5.10
C ASP A 62 -15.31 -12.73 4.70
N ASP A 63 -16.46 -13.42 4.64
CA ASP A 63 -17.74 -12.83 4.24
C ASP A 63 -18.69 -12.61 5.43
N VAL A 64 -18.13 -12.47 6.63
CA VAL A 64 -18.83 -12.43 7.91
C VAL A 64 -18.53 -11.13 8.63
N VAL A 65 -19.53 -10.59 9.33
CA VAL A 65 -19.30 -9.50 10.28
C VAL A 65 -18.96 -10.09 11.65
N ASN A 66 -17.68 -10.03 12.04
CA ASN A 66 -17.06 -10.72 13.19
C ASN A 66 -17.32 -10.03 14.54
N GLY A 67 -18.57 -9.60 14.75
CA GLY A 67 -19.04 -9.03 16.02
C GLY A 67 -19.13 -7.51 16.03
N PRO A 68 -19.35 -6.90 17.22
CA PRO A 68 -19.65 -5.47 17.34
C PRO A 68 -18.49 -4.55 16.99
N ALA A 69 -17.25 -5.03 17.17
CA ALA A 69 -16.02 -4.32 16.86
C ALA A 69 -15.89 -4.04 15.36
N ASP A 70 -15.82 -5.11 14.57
CA ASP A 70 -15.83 -5.08 13.11
C ASP A 70 -17.01 -4.25 12.56
N LEU A 71 -18.24 -4.49 13.06
CA LEU A 71 -19.42 -3.70 12.66
C LEU A 71 -19.27 -2.18 12.87
N ALA A 72 -18.47 -1.74 13.83
CA ALA A 72 -18.22 -0.32 14.09
C ALA A 72 -17.30 0.32 13.03
N GLU A 73 -16.48 -0.48 12.36
CA GLU A 73 -15.57 -0.05 11.28
C GLU A 73 -16.31 0.11 9.95
N LEU A 74 -17.33 -0.72 9.73
CA LEU A 74 -18.13 -0.72 8.51
C LEU A 74 -18.95 0.57 8.33
N LEU A 75 -18.87 1.17 7.14
CA LEU A 75 -19.67 2.33 6.78
C LEU A 75 -21.16 1.99 6.80
N ARG A 76 -21.95 2.88 7.41
CA ARG A 76 -23.41 2.87 7.32
C ARG A 76 -23.87 3.55 6.03
N LEU A 77 -24.48 2.79 5.13
CA LEU A 77 -25.02 3.28 3.88
C LEU A 77 -26.56 3.12 3.85
N PRO A 78 -27.34 4.16 4.19
CA PRO A 78 -28.79 4.13 4.04
C PRO A 78 -29.20 4.36 2.58
N VAL A 79 -29.90 3.38 2.00
CA VAL A 79 -30.42 3.42 0.63
C VAL A 79 -31.95 3.37 0.63
N PRO A 80 -32.66 4.00 -0.34
CA PRO A 80 -34.11 3.95 -0.39
C PRO A 80 -34.63 2.52 -0.50
N ALA A 81 -35.65 2.15 0.28
CA ALA A 81 -36.39 0.92 0.04
C ALA A 81 -37.25 1.10 -1.23
N GLY A 82 -37.34 0.06 -2.07
CA GLY A 82 -38.19 0.10 -3.27
C GLY A 82 -39.67 0.05 -2.87
N GLU A 83 -40.57 0.66 -3.63
CA GLU A 83 -42.00 0.61 -3.28
C GLU A 83 -42.56 -0.82 -3.41
N SER A 84 -42.01 -1.61 -4.33
CA SER A 84 -42.38 -3.02 -4.57
C SER A 84 -41.18 -3.95 -4.75
N GLY A 85 -39.99 -3.57 -4.23
CA GLY A 85 -38.74 -4.30 -4.51
C GLY A 85 -38.27 -4.14 -5.96
N ASP A 86 -38.69 -3.05 -6.59
CA ASP A 86 -38.41 -2.67 -7.96
C ASP A 86 -37.09 -1.90 -8.12
N LEU A 87 -36.36 -1.66 -7.03
CA LEU A 87 -35.06 -1.02 -7.05
C LEU A 87 -33.94 -2.05 -6.93
N LEU A 88 -32.90 -1.88 -7.75
CA LEU A 88 -31.64 -2.60 -7.68
C LEU A 88 -30.51 -1.61 -7.41
N LEU A 89 -29.55 -2.01 -6.59
CA LEU A 89 -28.21 -1.44 -6.62
C LEU A 89 -27.36 -2.25 -7.59
N THR A 90 -26.67 -1.58 -8.49
CA THR A 90 -25.75 -2.20 -9.43
C THR A 90 -24.37 -1.55 -9.30
N ILE A 91 -23.32 -2.35 -9.43
CA ILE A 91 -21.92 -1.93 -9.34
C ILE A 91 -21.15 -2.53 -10.53
N SER A 92 -20.12 -1.85 -11.03
CA SER A 92 -19.29 -2.42 -12.09
C SER A 92 -18.54 -3.65 -11.56
N PRO A 93 -18.19 -4.65 -12.40
CA PRO A 93 -17.36 -5.77 -11.97
C PRO A 93 -15.99 -5.35 -11.42
N GLU A 94 -15.47 -4.20 -11.82
CA GLU A 94 -14.20 -3.65 -11.33
C GLU A 94 -14.35 -3.08 -9.91
N ASP A 95 -15.40 -2.30 -9.67
CA ASP A 95 -15.69 -1.73 -8.35
C ASP A 95 -16.13 -2.83 -7.37
N ALA A 96 -16.88 -3.82 -7.86
CA ALA A 96 -17.38 -4.94 -7.06
C ALA A 96 -16.26 -5.80 -6.47
N ARG A 97 -15.06 -5.81 -7.07
CA ARG A 97 -13.90 -6.51 -6.50
C ARG A 97 -13.29 -5.77 -5.30
N ARG A 98 -13.57 -4.47 -5.15
CA ARG A 98 -12.88 -3.57 -4.21
C ARG A 98 -13.68 -3.28 -2.95
N VAL A 99 -14.97 -3.64 -2.92
CA VAL A 99 -15.87 -3.39 -1.80
C VAL A 99 -16.80 -4.58 -1.54
N ARG A 100 -17.18 -4.76 -0.28
CA ARG A 100 -18.17 -5.75 0.15
C ARG A 100 -19.32 -5.03 0.86
N PHE A 101 -20.55 -5.50 0.60
CA PHE A 101 -21.76 -4.98 1.21
C PHE A 101 -22.45 -6.05 2.03
N PHE A 102 -22.96 -5.67 3.19
CA PHE A 102 -23.75 -6.52 4.08
C PHE A 102 -25.13 -5.92 4.32
N HIS A 103 -26.12 -6.77 4.50
CA HIS A 103 -27.46 -6.40 4.90
C HIS A 103 -27.92 -7.23 6.10
N ARG A 104 -28.98 -6.79 6.77
CA ARG A 104 -29.64 -7.62 7.79
C ARG A 104 -30.57 -8.61 7.12
N ASP A 105 -30.47 -9.87 7.53
CA ASP A 105 -31.44 -10.90 7.20
C ASP A 105 -32.72 -10.77 8.07
N HIS A 106 -33.65 -11.71 7.89
CA HIS A 106 -34.91 -11.77 8.63
C HIS A 106 -34.75 -12.00 10.15
N ASP A 107 -33.64 -12.60 10.58
CA ASP A 107 -33.31 -12.83 11.99
C ASP A 107 -32.53 -11.66 12.59
N GLY A 108 -32.16 -10.68 11.77
CA GLY A 108 -31.42 -9.48 12.16
C GLY A 108 -29.90 -9.64 12.13
N HIS A 109 -29.39 -10.77 11.62
CA HIS A 109 -27.95 -11.00 11.45
C HIS A 109 -27.42 -10.29 10.21
N TRP A 110 -26.17 -9.82 10.28
CA TRP A 110 -25.48 -9.27 9.11
C TRP A 110 -24.98 -10.41 8.22
N VAL A 111 -25.40 -10.39 6.96
CA VAL A 111 -24.98 -11.35 5.95
C VAL A 111 -24.53 -10.62 4.69
N ARG A 112 -23.59 -11.20 3.94
CA ARG A 112 -23.09 -10.62 2.70
C ARG A 112 -24.24 -10.46 1.69
N ALA A 113 -24.37 -9.26 1.14
CA ALA A 113 -25.37 -8.88 0.15
C ALA A 113 -24.83 -9.02 -1.28
N PHE A 114 -23.74 -8.33 -1.61
CA PHE A 114 -23.10 -8.33 -2.93
C PHE A 114 -21.69 -7.68 -2.85
N GLY A 115 -20.99 -7.58 -3.98
CA GLY A 115 -19.60 -7.12 -4.06
C GLY A 115 -18.61 -8.27 -3.97
N ALA A 116 -17.45 -8.00 -3.36
CA ALA A 116 -16.36 -8.95 -3.20
C ALA A 116 -16.82 -10.14 -2.33
N SER A 117 -16.23 -11.31 -2.55
CA SER A 117 -16.47 -12.49 -1.71
C SER A 117 -15.15 -13.16 -1.33
N ASN A 118 -15.14 -13.85 -0.19
CA ASN A 118 -14.03 -14.72 0.16
C ASN A 118 -13.86 -15.78 -0.94
N GLY A 119 -12.62 -16.03 -1.37
CA GLY A 119 -12.33 -16.95 -2.47
C GLY A 119 -12.77 -16.48 -3.85
N THR A 120 -13.12 -15.19 -4.04
CA THR A 120 -12.96 -14.59 -5.38
C THR A 120 -11.47 -14.27 -5.54
N PRO A 121 -10.68 -15.08 -6.27
CA PRO A 121 -9.40 -14.58 -6.76
C PRO A 121 -9.65 -13.27 -7.53
N SER A 122 -8.59 -12.52 -7.81
CA SER A 122 -8.63 -11.42 -8.80
C SER A 122 -9.32 -11.79 -10.12
N SER A 123 -9.55 -13.10 -10.39
CA SER A 123 -10.25 -13.68 -11.53
C SER A 123 -11.70 -14.18 -11.30
N GLY A 124 -12.24 -14.24 -10.08
CA GLY A 124 -13.63 -14.68 -9.84
C GLY A 124 -14.67 -13.61 -10.23
N THR A 125 -15.90 -13.97 -10.60
CA THR A 125 -16.92 -12.96 -10.96
C THR A 125 -17.63 -12.48 -9.69
N PRO A 126 -17.47 -11.22 -9.24
CA PRO A 126 -18.17 -10.72 -8.06
C PRO A 126 -19.66 -10.52 -8.33
N ASP A 127 -20.47 -10.54 -7.27
CA ASP A 127 -21.89 -10.19 -7.39
C ASP A 127 -22.02 -8.69 -7.62
N THR A 128 -22.65 -8.32 -8.73
CA THR A 128 -22.71 -6.93 -9.21
C THR A 128 -24.09 -6.29 -9.05
N GLU A 129 -25.09 -7.05 -8.62
CA GLU A 129 -26.45 -6.55 -8.45
C GLU A 129 -27.02 -6.99 -7.11
N TYR A 130 -27.74 -6.10 -6.44
CA TYR A 130 -28.50 -6.39 -5.22
C TYR A 130 -29.89 -5.80 -5.32
N ARG A 131 -30.92 -6.65 -5.22
CA ARG A 131 -32.32 -6.20 -5.23
C ARG A 131 -32.70 -5.71 -3.84
N LEU A 132 -33.14 -4.46 -3.76
CA LEU A 132 -33.52 -3.83 -2.51
C LEU A 132 -34.88 -4.37 -2.03
N PRO A 133 -35.03 -4.66 -0.72
CA PRO A 133 -36.31 -4.99 -0.12
C PRO A 133 -37.40 -3.97 -0.48
N GLY A 134 -38.61 -4.49 -0.71
CA GLY A 134 -39.81 -3.67 -0.88
C GLY A 134 -40.33 -3.15 0.46
N GLY A 135 -40.77 -1.90 0.52
CA GLY A 135 -41.39 -1.32 1.70
C GLY A 135 -41.14 0.19 1.84
N PRO A 136 -41.79 0.85 2.80
CA PRO A 136 -41.54 2.25 3.09
C PRO A 136 -40.18 2.44 3.77
N GLY A 137 -39.48 3.53 3.44
CA GLY A 137 -38.30 3.99 4.18
C GLY A 137 -36.96 3.69 3.51
N THR A 138 -35.98 3.29 4.31
CA THR A 138 -34.60 3.03 3.87
C THR A 138 -34.11 1.67 4.34
N VAL A 139 -33.33 1.00 3.51
CA VAL A 139 -32.56 -0.20 3.86
C VAL A 139 -31.17 0.26 4.31
N GLU A 140 -30.69 -0.25 5.44
CA GLU A 140 -29.33 0.00 5.90
C GLU A 140 -28.41 -1.10 5.35
N LEU A 141 -27.37 -0.68 4.62
CA LEU A 141 -26.25 -1.53 4.26
C LEU A 141 -25.04 -1.18 5.12
N ARG A 142 -24.18 -2.17 5.35
CA ARG A 142 -22.83 -2.01 5.90
C ARG A 142 -21.82 -2.25 4.80
N VAL A 143 -20.79 -1.43 4.74
CA VAL A 143 -19.84 -1.43 3.62
C VAL A 143 -18.42 -1.39 4.15
N GLU A 144 -17.58 -2.25 3.60
CA GLU A 144 -16.12 -2.20 3.73
C GLU A 144 -15.46 -2.15 2.37
N ALA A 145 -14.27 -1.54 2.33
CA ALA A 145 -13.33 -1.80 1.26
C ALA A 145 -12.60 -3.10 1.58
N VAL A 146 -12.25 -3.88 0.56
CA VAL A 146 -11.39 -5.07 0.72
C VAL A 146 -9.97 -4.82 0.22
N THR A 147 -9.70 -3.60 -0.25
CA THR A 147 -8.41 -3.18 -0.78
C THR A 147 -8.20 -1.67 -0.61
N LEU A 148 -6.99 -1.20 -0.92
CA LEU A 148 -6.62 0.21 -0.92
C LEU A 148 -6.51 0.77 -2.35
N PRO A 149 -6.59 2.11 -2.52
CA PRO A 149 -6.38 2.73 -3.83
C PRO A 149 -5.04 2.31 -4.45
N GLY A 150 -5.04 1.89 -5.71
CA GLY A 150 -3.81 1.52 -6.44
C GLY A 150 -3.18 0.20 -6.02
N ALA A 151 -3.85 -0.61 -5.21
CA ALA A 151 -3.36 -1.94 -4.85
C ALA A 151 -3.17 -2.82 -6.11
N PRO A 152 -2.08 -3.62 -6.17
CA PRO A 152 -1.86 -4.56 -7.26
C PRO A 152 -3.05 -5.49 -7.48
N GLY A 153 -3.45 -5.68 -8.76
CA GLY A 153 -4.60 -6.52 -9.12
C GLY A 153 -5.97 -5.85 -9.00
N PHE A 154 -6.04 -4.62 -8.48
CA PHE A 154 -7.26 -3.81 -8.42
C PHE A 154 -7.09 -2.52 -9.22
N PRO A 155 -7.24 -2.58 -10.56
CA PRO A 155 -7.08 -1.38 -11.38
C PRO A 155 -8.07 -0.29 -10.97
N ALA A 156 -7.62 0.95 -11.15
CA ALA A 156 -8.51 2.10 -11.08
C ALA A 156 -9.45 2.06 -12.30
N PRO A 157 -10.75 2.33 -12.09
CA PRO A 157 -11.66 2.40 -13.22
C PRO A 157 -11.27 3.48 -14.21
N GLU A 158 -11.44 3.18 -15.50
CA GLU A 158 -11.04 4.09 -16.57
C GLU A 158 -11.66 5.48 -16.38
N GLY A 159 -10.80 6.50 -16.30
CA GLY A 159 -11.21 7.89 -16.13
C GLY A 159 -11.72 8.28 -14.73
N ARG A 160 -11.63 7.39 -13.72
CA ARG A 160 -12.01 7.67 -12.32
C ARG A 160 -10.82 7.54 -11.36
N PRO A 161 -10.82 8.27 -10.23
CA PRO A 161 -9.80 8.08 -9.19
C PRO A 161 -9.78 6.65 -8.65
N ALA A 162 -8.60 6.12 -8.32
CA ALA A 162 -8.42 4.74 -7.85
C ALA A 162 -9.24 4.41 -6.58
N GLY A 163 -9.44 5.40 -5.71
CA GLY A 163 -10.27 5.23 -4.51
C GLY A 163 -11.78 5.36 -4.74
N GLU A 164 -12.24 5.78 -5.92
CA GLU A 164 -13.68 6.00 -6.16
C GLU A 164 -14.41 4.68 -6.44
N ILE A 165 -15.62 4.55 -5.88
CA ILE A 165 -16.55 3.45 -6.10
C ILE A 165 -17.88 4.06 -6.54
N GLN A 166 -18.47 3.53 -7.60
CA GLN A 166 -19.73 4.03 -8.16
C GLN A 166 -20.79 2.93 -8.11
N LEU A 167 -21.90 3.24 -7.45
CA LEU A 167 -23.12 2.45 -7.43
C LEU A 167 -24.19 3.16 -8.24
N GLU A 168 -24.91 2.41 -9.05
CA GLU A 168 -26.12 2.90 -9.73
C GLU A 168 -27.35 2.30 -9.05
N LEU A 169 -28.31 3.16 -8.73
CA LEU A 169 -29.65 2.78 -8.35
C LEU A 169 -30.47 2.66 -9.64
N VAL A 170 -30.99 1.48 -9.90
CA VAL A 170 -31.76 1.15 -11.10
C VAL A 170 -33.18 0.77 -10.69
N ARG A 171 -34.18 1.36 -11.34
CA ARG A 171 -35.57 0.93 -11.21
C ARG A 171 -35.92 -0.05 -12.33
N GLU A 172 -36.44 -1.20 -11.96
CA GLU A 172 -36.86 -2.27 -12.85
C GLU A 172 -38.37 -2.51 -12.73
N GLY A 173 -39.09 -2.25 -13.82
CA GLY A 173 -40.54 -2.44 -13.88
C GLY A 173 -41.00 -2.69 -15.32
N GLY A 174 -41.93 -3.64 -15.50
CA GLY A 174 -42.47 -3.96 -16.82
C GLY A 174 -41.43 -4.44 -17.85
N GLY A 175 -40.33 -5.06 -17.40
CA GLY A 175 -39.23 -5.50 -18.25
C GLY A 175 -38.25 -4.39 -18.68
N VAL A 176 -38.40 -3.17 -18.17
CA VAL A 176 -37.53 -2.04 -18.47
C VAL A 176 -36.72 -1.65 -17.24
N ARG A 177 -35.41 -1.44 -17.43
CA ARG A 177 -34.49 -0.91 -16.43
C ARG A 177 -34.24 0.57 -16.71
N THR A 178 -34.41 1.41 -15.70
CA THR A 178 -34.21 2.87 -15.78
C THR A 178 -33.30 3.35 -14.66
N ALA A 179 -32.33 4.20 -14.98
CA ALA A 179 -31.46 4.79 -13.97
C ALA A 179 -32.28 5.72 -13.04
N ALA A 180 -32.19 5.47 -11.74
CA ALA A 180 -32.88 6.22 -10.69
C ALA A 180 -31.93 7.13 -9.88
N GLY A 181 -30.63 6.83 -9.86
CA GLY A 181 -29.62 7.71 -9.28
C GLY A 181 -28.25 7.05 -9.14
N THR A 182 -27.25 7.84 -8.77
CA THR A 182 -25.86 7.39 -8.60
C THR A 182 -25.39 7.70 -7.18
N ILE A 183 -24.71 6.74 -6.55
CA ILE A 183 -24.04 6.89 -5.26
C ILE A 183 -22.53 6.73 -5.50
N LEU A 184 -21.75 7.69 -5.04
CA LEU A 184 -20.28 7.63 -5.09
C LEU A 184 -19.75 7.42 -3.69
N LEU A 185 -18.87 6.44 -3.53
CA LEU A 185 -18.09 6.17 -2.32
C LEU A 185 -16.59 6.37 -2.59
N THR A 186 -15.79 6.58 -1.55
CA THR A 186 -14.34 6.80 -1.65
C THR A 186 -13.60 5.98 -0.60
N ILE A 187 -12.82 5.00 -1.05
CA ILE A 187 -11.93 4.20 -0.19
C ILE A 187 -10.93 5.15 0.49
N ALA A 188 -10.77 5.00 1.81
CA ALA A 188 -9.80 5.80 2.57
C ALA A 188 -8.38 5.56 2.03
N PRO A 189 -7.60 6.62 1.77
CA PRO A 189 -6.21 6.44 1.40
C PRO A 189 -5.38 5.98 2.60
N PHE A 190 -4.32 5.24 2.33
CA PHE A 190 -3.22 5.04 3.26
C PHE A 190 -2.41 6.33 3.37
N LEU A 191 -2.21 6.79 4.60
CA LEU A 191 -1.46 8.00 4.92
C LEU A 191 -0.28 7.66 5.80
N LEU A 192 0.91 8.08 5.40
CA LEU A 192 2.11 8.01 6.25
C LEU A 192 2.01 9.00 7.41
N ILE A 193 2.81 8.75 8.44
CA ILE A 193 2.88 9.55 9.66
C ILE A 193 4.21 10.33 9.65
N SER A 194 4.15 11.62 9.98
CA SER A 194 5.37 12.43 10.07
C SER A 194 6.10 12.16 11.38
N ASN A 195 7.43 12.11 11.35
CA ASN A 195 8.30 11.98 12.53
C ASN A 195 8.16 13.13 13.57
N LEU A 196 7.38 14.18 13.28
CA LEU A 196 6.99 15.19 14.28
C LEU A 196 5.83 14.76 15.19
N ARG A 197 5.19 13.62 14.90
CA ARG A 197 4.11 13.08 15.72
C ARG A 197 4.70 12.35 16.93
N PRO A 198 4.05 12.40 18.11
CA PRO A 198 4.46 11.59 19.25
C PRO A 198 4.45 10.11 18.87
N ALA A 199 5.48 9.37 19.29
CA ALA A 199 5.54 7.92 19.10
C ALA A 199 4.50 7.22 19.99
N GLU A 200 3.81 6.24 19.42
CA GLU A 200 2.83 5.39 20.11
C GLU A 200 3.38 3.99 20.36
N GLU A 201 4.14 3.45 19.40
CA GLU A 201 4.88 2.19 19.52
C GLU A 201 6.22 2.29 18.78
N ILE A 202 7.25 1.62 19.29
CA ILE A 202 8.62 1.54 18.76
C ILE A 202 8.94 0.06 18.60
N TYR A 203 9.29 -0.36 17.39
CA TYR A 203 9.65 -1.75 17.11
C TYR A 203 11.16 -1.89 17.01
N VAL A 204 11.71 -2.86 17.74
CA VAL A 204 13.12 -3.21 17.66
C VAL A 204 13.28 -4.72 17.64
N THR A 205 14.25 -5.23 16.90
CA THR A 205 14.51 -6.68 16.84
C THR A 205 15.63 -7.08 17.79
N TYR A 206 15.49 -8.21 18.48
CA TYR A 206 16.50 -8.79 19.36
C TYR A 206 17.01 -10.13 18.82
N ASN A 207 18.32 -10.35 18.88
CA ASN A 207 18.95 -11.63 18.56
C ASN A 207 19.94 -12.08 19.63
N GLY A 208 19.62 -13.18 20.31
CA GLY A 208 20.45 -13.80 21.35
C GLY A 208 21.51 -14.81 20.89
N ARG A 209 21.62 -15.16 19.60
CA ARG A 209 22.52 -16.25 19.14
C ARG A 209 24.01 -15.89 19.03
N VAL A 210 24.36 -14.61 19.06
CA VAL A 210 25.76 -14.16 18.87
C VAL A 210 26.42 -13.95 20.24
N PRO A 211 27.71 -14.29 20.45
CA PRO A 211 28.43 -14.02 21.72
C PRO A 211 28.41 -12.55 22.17
N SER A 212 28.00 -11.66 21.26
CA SER A 212 27.65 -10.25 21.46
C SER A 212 26.42 -9.94 20.59
N GLY A 213 25.27 -10.54 20.91
CA GLY A 213 23.99 -10.11 20.36
C GLY A 213 23.77 -8.61 20.56
N ASN A 214 22.73 -8.04 19.96
CA ASN A 214 22.44 -6.61 20.11
C ASN A 214 21.85 -6.23 21.48
N GLN A 215 22.03 -7.08 22.50
CA GLN A 215 21.48 -6.92 23.84
C GLN A 215 21.82 -5.55 24.46
N HIS A 216 23.06 -5.07 24.34
CA HIS A 216 23.43 -3.76 24.88
C HIS A 216 22.67 -2.63 24.19
N THR A 217 22.50 -2.69 22.86
CA THR A 217 21.69 -1.71 22.12
C THR A 217 20.22 -1.75 22.55
N ILE A 218 19.66 -2.94 22.77
CA ILE A 218 18.29 -3.05 23.29
C ILE A 218 18.20 -2.50 24.71
N GLN A 219 19.19 -2.77 25.56
CA GLN A 219 19.24 -2.25 26.92
C GLN A 219 19.33 -0.72 26.95
N ASP A 220 20.17 -0.13 26.11
CA ASP A 220 20.26 1.34 25.98
C ASP A 220 18.91 1.94 25.55
N LEU A 221 18.20 1.30 24.62
CA LEU A 221 16.86 1.74 24.20
C LEU A 221 15.82 1.57 25.32
N VAL A 222 15.85 0.46 26.04
CA VAL A 222 14.98 0.21 27.20
C VAL A 222 15.19 1.26 28.27
N ASP A 223 16.44 1.58 28.61
CA ASP A 223 16.76 2.57 29.64
C ASP A 223 16.35 3.98 29.19
N ALA A 224 16.59 4.35 27.93
CA ALA A 224 16.16 5.63 27.37
C ALA A 224 14.63 5.78 27.37
N VAL A 225 13.90 4.74 26.93
CA VAL A 225 12.43 4.75 26.92
C VAL A 225 11.87 4.78 28.34
N ARG A 226 12.46 4.02 29.27
CA ARG A 226 12.08 4.00 30.68
C ARG A 226 12.30 5.36 31.35
N GLU A 227 13.44 5.99 31.10
CA GLU A 227 13.75 7.33 31.61
C GLU A 227 12.75 8.38 31.09
N ALA A 228 12.39 8.31 29.81
CA ALA A 228 11.50 9.29 29.18
C ALA A 228 10.00 9.04 29.45
N HIS A 229 9.57 7.78 29.56
CA HIS A 229 8.15 7.41 29.53
C HIS A 229 7.69 6.52 30.70
N GLY A 230 8.58 6.15 31.61
CA GLY A 230 8.27 5.32 32.79
C GLY A 230 8.47 3.81 32.56
N ASP A 231 8.50 3.06 33.67
CA ASP A 231 8.74 1.61 33.66
C ASP A 231 7.69 0.81 32.88
N ASP A 232 6.45 1.31 32.81
CA ASP A 232 5.35 0.67 32.09
C ASP A 232 5.44 0.83 30.56
N ALA A 233 6.35 1.68 30.07
CA ALA A 233 6.56 1.93 28.64
C ALA A 233 7.29 0.80 27.91
N VAL A 234 8.05 -0.02 28.64
CA VAL A 234 8.90 -1.09 28.11
C VAL A 234 8.37 -2.46 28.52
N PRO A 235 8.74 -3.56 27.83
CA PRO A 235 8.44 -4.91 28.29
C PRO A 235 9.04 -5.17 29.68
N ALA A 236 8.43 -6.07 30.45
CA ALA A 236 8.92 -6.42 31.78
C ALA A 236 10.39 -6.87 31.75
N GLY A 237 11.16 -6.52 32.77
CA GLY A 237 12.56 -6.93 32.86
C GLY A 237 12.71 -8.36 33.40
N ASN A 238 13.64 -9.14 32.83
CA ASN A 238 14.14 -10.35 33.48
C ASN A 238 15.57 -10.14 34.00
N ALA A 239 15.98 -10.95 34.99
CA ALA A 239 17.26 -10.79 35.68
C ALA A 239 18.50 -11.09 34.82
N ALA A 240 18.35 -11.73 33.66
CA ALA A 240 19.45 -12.12 32.78
C ALA A 240 19.77 -11.05 31.72
N THR A 241 18.76 -10.40 31.17
CA THR A 241 18.91 -9.43 30.06
C THR A 241 18.54 -8.00 30.40
N GLY A 242 17.79 -7.76 31.49
CA GLY A 242 17.25 -6.44 31.85
C GLY A 242 15.92 -6.08 31.16
N PHE A 243 15.49 -6.89 30.19
CA PHE A 243 14.25 -6.77 29.41
C PHE A 243 13.75 -8.14 28.94
N GLU A 244 12.45 -8.27 28.67
CA GLU A 244 11.83 -9.40 27.96
C GLU A 244 11.53 -9.04 26.50
N THR A 245 11.49 -10.05 25.64
CA THR A 245 10.99 -9.91 24.26
C THR A 245 9.46 -9.92 24.26
N GLY A 246 8.85 -9.14 23.37
CA GLY A 246 7.41 -9.01 23.23
C GLY A 246 6.94 -7.55 23.31
N PRO A 247 5.63 -7.33 23.37
CA PRO A 247 5.04 -6.00 23.41
C PRO A 247 5.17 -5.35 24.80
N GLY A 248 5.58 -4.09 24.84
CA GLY A 248 5.40 -3.15 25.94
C GLY A 248 4.34 -2.11 25.60
N ARG A 249 4.12 -1.10 26.46
CA ARG A 249 3.17 0.00 26.12
C ARG A 249 3.68 0.89 24.98
N LEU A 250 4.99 1.09 24.88
CA LEU A 250 5.64 1.91 23.85
C LEU A 250 6.73 1.12 23.11
N LEU A 251 7.55 0.32 23.79
CA LEU A 251 8.62 -0.45 23.13
C LEU A 251 8.20 -1.91 22.90
N HIS A 252 8.31 -2.38 21.67
CA HIS A 252 8.09 -3.77 21.28
C HIS A 252 9.40 -4.40 20.83
N VAL A 253 9.86 -5.40 21.57
CA VAL A 253 11.11 -6.13 21.29
C VAL A 253 10.80 -7.44 20.56
N ILE A 254 10.98 -7.47 19.25
CA ILE A 254 10.72 -8.60 18.37
C ILE A 254 11.86 -9.62 18.48
N ASP A 255 11.58 -10.82 18.99
CA ASP A 255 12.59 -11.88 19.05
C ASP A 255 12.81 -12.51 17.67
N VAL A 256 14.02 -12.35 17.12
CA VAL A 256 14.45 -13.00 15.87
C VAL A 256 15.56 -14.03 16.11
N THR A 257 15.81 -14.39 17.37
CA THR A 257 16.89 -15.31 17.78
C THR A 257 16.81 -16.63 17.04
N ASP A 258 15.61 -17.19 16.86
CA ASP A 258 15.46 -18.52 16.25
C ASP A 258 15.48 -18.55 14.72
N ALA A 259 15.48 -17.39 14.07
CA ALA A 259 15.57 -17.32 12.62
C ALA A 259 16.94 -17.83 12.12
N LEU A 260 16.93 -18.60 11.03
CA LEU A 260 18.17 -19.08 10.37
C LEU A 260 19.04 -17.90 9.90
N ASN A 261 18.40 -16.82 9.44
CA ASN A 261 19.01 -15.54 9.10
C ASN A 261 18.28 -14.44 9.87
N PRO A 262 18.72 -14.07 11.08
CA PRO A 262 18.07 -13.05 11.89
C PRO A 262 18.09 -11.72 11.15
N ASP A 263 16.98 -11.00 11.27
CA ASP A 263 16.72 -9.78 10.53
C ASP A 263 16.60 -8.60 11.49
N TYR A 264 17.48 -7.63 11.35
CA TYR A 264 17.66 -6.54 12.30
C TYR A 264 16.96 -5.24 11.90
N PHE A 265 16.29 -5.23 10.74
CA PHE A 265 15.84 -3.99 10.11
C PHE A 265 14.31 -3.98 9.96
N PRO A 266 13.57 -3.78 11.06
CA PRO A 266 12.13 -3.61 10.98
C PRO A 266 11.74 -2.40 10.10
N GLN A 267 12.53 -1.32 10.12
CA GLN A 267 12.39 -0.14 9.24
C GLN A 267 12.28 -0.51 7.76
N ASP A 268 13.01 -1.53 7.32
CA ASP A 268 12.97 -1.95 5.91
C ASP A 268 11.74 -2.81 5.60
N GLN A 269 11.18 -3.50 6.59
CA GLN A 269 10.18 -4.55 6.38
C GLN A 269 8.77 -4.01 6.34
N PHE A 270 8.42 -3.03 7.16
CA PHE A 270 7.08 -2.47 7.18
C PHE A 270 7.12 -0.98 7.49
N GLU A 271 6.12 -0.27 7.00
CA GLU A 271 5.93 1.16 7.23
C GLU A 271 4.59 1.38 7.92
N MET A 272 4.57 2.20 8.99
CA MET A 272 3.36 2.46 9.76
C MET A 272 2.67 3.73 9.27
N GLY A 273 1.43 3.57 8.82
CA GLY A 273 0.55 4.67 8.44
C GLY A 273 -0.82 4.52 9.08
N TYR A 274 -1.81 5.19 8.52
CA TYR A 274 -3.20 5.09 8.96
C TYR A 274 -4.18 5.29 7.82
N CYS A 275 -5.38 4.74 8.01
CA CYS A 275 -6.56 5.04 7.19
C CYS A 275 -7.56 5.78 8.07
N ARG A 276 -8.25 6.78 7.52
CA ARG A 276 -9.25 7.56 8.25
C ARG A 276 -10.52 7.79 7.47
N ALA A 277 -11.65 7.50 8.11
CA ALA A 277 -13.00 7.85 7.72
C ALA A 277 -13.66 8.79 8.76
N PRO A 278 -14.81 9.42 8.46
CA PRO A 278 -15.52 10.27 9.44
C PRO A 278 -15.98 9.50 10.67
N HIS A 279 -16.28 8.21 10.54
CA HIS A 279 -16.82 7.36 11.61
C HIS A 279 -15.79 6.45 12.29
N ALA A 280 -14.61 6.25 11.69
CA ALA A 280 -13.58 5.34 12.17
C ALA A 280 -12.20 5.72 11.63
N TRP A 281 -11.13 5.31 12.31
CA TRP A 281 -9.77 5.33 11.80
C TRP A 281 -9.01 4.16 12.40
N MET A 282 -7.90 3.76 11.76
CA MET A 282 -7.02 2.75 12.30
C MET A 282 -5.59 2.93 11.80
N HIS A 283 -4.62 2.46 12.58
CA HIS A 283 -3.28 2.29 12.06
C HIS A 283 -3.27 1.22 10.97
N MET A 284 -2.39 1.37 10.01
CA MET A 284 -2.20 0.44 8.91
C MET A 284 -0.72 0.17 8.75
N ALA A 285 -0.34 -1.10 8.76
CA ALA A 285 0.99 -1.54 8.40
C ALA A 285 1.06 -1.82 6.90
N LEU A 286 1.92 -1.09 6.19
CA LEU A 286 2.33 -1.38 4.82
C LEU A 286 3.43 -2.44 4.87
N HIS A 287 3.17 -3.65 4.40
CA HIS A 287 4.18 -4.72 4.36
C HIS A 287 5.03 -4.62 3.09
N ASN A 288 6.31 -4.30 3.25
CA ASN A 288 7.23 -4.10 2.13
C ASN A 288 7.69 -5.45 1.55
N PRO A 289 8.02 -5.50 0.23
CA PRO A 289 8.44 -6.71 -0.49
C PRO A 289 9.85 -7.20 -0.16
N ARG A 290 10.19 -7.27 1.12
CA ARG A 290 11.52 -7.64 1.61
C ARG A 290 11.51 -9.09 2.11
N GLU A 291 12.16 -9.97 1.38
CA GLU A 291 12.14 -11.42 1.64
C GLU A 291 13.17 -11.85 2.70
N ARG A 292 13.04 -11.33 3.93
CA ARG A 292 13.87 -11.72 5.09
C ARG A 292 13.03 -12.29 6.24
N ALA A 293 13.63 -12.53 7.41
CA ALA A 293 12.94 -13.22 8.50
C ALA A 293 11.68 -12.48 8.99
N LEU A 294 11.67 -11.14 8.97
CA LEU A 294 10.49 -10.37 9.38
C LEU A 294 9.31 -10.49 8.40
N ASN A 295 9.52 -10.98 7.16
CA ASN A 295 8.45 -11.19 6.18
C ASN A 295 7.37 -12.17 6.66
N GLN A 296 7.73 -13.12 7.53
CA GLN A 296 6.77 -14.04 8.13
C GLN A 296 6.16 -13.49 9.42
N TRP A 297 6.91 -12.64 10.12
CA TRP A 297 6.49 -12.04 11.37
C TRP A 297 5.38 -11.01 11.17
N VAL A 298 5.54 -10.11 10.19
CA VAL A 298 4.58 -9.02 9.91
C VAL A 298 3.15 -9.53 9.75
N PRO A 299 2.82 -10.39 8.78
CA PRO A 299 1.44 -10.83 8.58
C PRO A 299 0.87 -11.66 9.74
N ARG A 300 1.73 -12.22 10.60
CA ARG A 300 1.33 -13.09 11.70
C ARG A 300 1.08 -12.32 13.00
N GLU A 301 1.96 -11.39 13.33
CA GLU A 301 2.04 -10.78 14.67
C GLU A 301 1.66 -9.30 14.70
N LEU A 302 1.84 -8.57 13.59
CA LEU A 302 1.58 -7.13 13.56
C LEU A 302 0.08 -6.75 13.52
N PRO A 303 -0.82 -7.48 12.81
CA PRO A 303 -2.24 -7.19 12.84
C PRO A 303 -2.84 -7.31 14.25
N GLY A 304 -3.60 -6.30 14.65
CA GLY A 304 -4.19 -6.19 15.99
C GLY A 304 -5.53 -5.45 15.96
N PRO A 305 -6.22 -5.35 17.12
CA PRO A 305 -7.48 -4.63 17.22
C PRO A 305 -7.47 -3.15 16.81
N ASP A 306 -6.30 -2.54 16.62
CA ASP A 306 -6.19 -1.13 16.20
C ASP A 306 -5.20 -0.96 15.03
N VAL A 307 -4.67 -2.08 14.51
CA VAL A 307 -3.62 -2.11 13.48
C VAL A 307 -4.04 -3.06 12.38
N GLY A 308 -4.36 -2.49 11.23
CA GLY A 308 -4.60 -3.27 10.03
C GLY A 308 -3.36 -3.52 9.20
N LEU A 309 -3.49 -4.39 8.22
CA LEU A 309 -2.39 -4.83 7.36
C LEU A 309 -2.73 -4.61 5.89
N PHE A 310 -1.76 -4.10 5.15
CA PHE A 310 -1.76 -4.11 3.70
C PHE A 310 -0.58 -4.94 3.21
N ASN A 311 -0.87 -6.14 2.70
CA ASN A 311 0.13 -7.15 2.37
C ASN A 311 0.34 -7.35 0.84
N ALA A 312 -0.43 -6.63 0.01
CA ALA A 312 -0.51 -6.87 -1.43
C ALA A 312 0.83 -6.74 -2.18
N LEU A 313 1.75 -5.94 -1.65
CA LEU A 313 3.06 -5.70 -2.27
C LEU A 313 4.07 -6.78 -1.92
N ALA A 314 3.94 -7.44 -0.77
CA ALA A 314 4.90 -8.41 -0.26
C ALA A 314 4.94 -9.73 -1.05
N GLY A 315 3.88 -10.05 -1.80
CA GLY A 315 3.77 -11.28 -2.60
C GLY A 315 4.68 -11.33 -3.84
N SER A 316 5.41 -10.26 -4.15
CA SER A 316 6.35 -10.22 -5.27
C SER A 316 7.76 -9.86 -4.80
N PRO A 317 8.82 -10.57 -5.24
CA PRO A 317 10.18 -10.32 -4.76
C PRO A 317 10.63 -8.88 -5.06
N SER A 318 11.23 -8.22 -4.07
CA SER A 318 11.96 -6.96 -4.26
C SER A 318 13.00 -7.09 -5.37
N ARG A 319 13.16 -6.00 -6.13
CA ARG A 319 14.16 -5.90 -7.18
C ARG A 319 15.40 -5.17 -6.70
N ASP A 320 15.26 -4.24 -5.77
CA ASP A 320 16.33 -3.42 -5.21
C ASP A 320 15.96 -3.04 -3.76
N SER A 321 16.95 -2.66 -2.95
CA SER A 321 16.68 -2.15 -1.60
C SER A 321 15.90 -0.84 -1.63
N THR A 322 15.86 -0.11 -2.75
CA THR A 322 14.93 1.02 -2.93
C THR A 322 13.46 0.65 -2.74
N ASP A 323 13.09 -0.63 -2.77
CA ASP A 323 11.72 -1.12 -2.48
C ASP A 323 11.43 -1.26 -0.97
N TYR A 324 12.39 -0.99 -0.08
CA TYR A 324 12.28 -1.18 1.37
C TYR A 324 11.79 0.08 2.10
N GLY A 325 11.25 -0.12 3.30
CA GLY A 325 10.62 0.95 4.09
C GLY A 325 11.54 2.10 4.45
N GLY A 326 12.85 1.87 4.71
CA GLY A 326 13.81 2.96 4.92
C GLY A 326 13.94 3.92 3.73
N ASN A 327 13.50 3.52 2.53
CA ASN A 327 13.43 4.37 1.36
C ASN A 327 12.08 5.09 1.17
N LEU A 328 11.21 5.09 2.18
CA LEU A 328 9.89 5.73 2.17
C LEU A 328 9.68 6.53 3.46
N GLU A 329 9.84 7.85 3.36
CA GLU A 329 9.68 8.75 4.51
C GLU A 329 8.58 9.78 4.26
N LEU A 330 8.24 10.57 5.27
CA LEU A 330 7.26 11.65 5.12
C LEU A 330 7.78 12.99 5.64
N SER A 331 7.70 14.02 4.81
CA SER A 331 7.93 15.39 5.25
C SER A 331 6.91 15.83 6.31
N PRO A 332 7.24 16.80 7.16
CA PRO A 332 6.23 17.56 7.90
C PRO A 332 5.14 18.14 6.98
N PRO A 333 3.97 18.51 7.51
CA PRO A 333 2.98 19.30 6.80
C PRO A 333 3.58 20.53 6.10
N VAL A 334 3.35 20.65 4.79
CA VAL A 334 3.79 21.80 3.98
C VAL A 334 2.55 22.51 3.42
N PRO A 335 1.90 23.39 4.20
CA PRO A 335 0.57 23.94 3.85
C PRO A 335 0.60 24.96 2.69
N VAL A 336 1.78 25.36 2.23
CA VAL A 336 1.97 26.31 1.14
C VAL A 336 2.69 25.66 -0.03
N PRO A 337 2.39 26.05 -1.29
CA PRO A 337 3.13 25.56 -2.44
C PRO A 337 4.64 25.81 -2.31
N THR A 338 5.44 24.84 -2.73
CA THR A 338 6.89 24.96 -2.79
C THR A 338 7.28 25.41 -4.20
N GLY A 339 8.07 26.48 -4.31
CA GLY A 339 8.63 26.91 -5.59
C GLY A 339 9.62 25.88 -6.16
N ARG A 340 10.03 26.09 -7.41
CA ARG A 340 11.13 25.32 -8.03
C ARG A 340 12.38 25.41 -7.16
N LEU A 341 13.03 24.28 -6.90
CA LEU A 341 14.37 24.25 -6.32
C LEU A 341 15.35 23.88 -7.44
N PRO A 342 16.43 24.66 -7.64
CA PRO A 342 17.41 24.36 -8.69
C PRO A 342 18.14 23.05 -8.38
N GLU A 343 18.68 22.41 -9.42
CA GLU A 343 19.64 21.31 -9.24
C GLU A 343 20.84 21.78 -8.40
N GLY A 344 21.42 20.87 -7.61
CA GLY A 344 22.55 21.18 -6.74
C GLY A 344 23.16 19.95 -6.08
N LEU A 345 23.98 20.16 -5.06
CA LEU A 345 24.61 19.04 -4.33
C LEU A 345 23.60 18.10 -3.67
N ALA A 346 22.39 18.57 -3.40
CA ALA A 346 21.32 17.80 -2.77
C ALA A 346 20.45 17.02 -3.79
N GLY A 347 20.78 17.05 -5.09
CA GLY A 347 20.10 16.26 -6.11
C GLY A 347 19.64 17.06 -7.34
N PRO A 348 18.82 16.44 -8.21
CA PRO A 348 18.31 17.06 -9.41
C PRO A 348 17.40 18.24 -9.09
N GLU A 349 17.07 19.01 -10.13
CA GLU A 349 16.06 20.06 -10.02
C GLU A 349 14.74 19.48 -9.49
N VAL A 350 14.20 20.10 -8.44
CA VAL A 350 12.88 19.77 -7.91
C VAL A 350 11.87 20.75 -8.53
N PRO A 351 10.87 20.26 -9.30
CA PRO A 351 9.86 21.13 -9.88
C PRO A 351 9.03 21.81 -8.79
N PRO A 352 8.26 22.87 -9.11
CA PRO A 352 7.28 23.40 -8.17
C PRO A 352 6.32 22.30 -7.71
N HIS A 353 6.05 22.25 -6.40
CA HIS A 353 5.10 21.29 -5.82
C HIS A 353 3.91 22.02 -5.19
N PRO A 354 2.70 21.45 -5.29
CA PRO A 354 1.53 22.01 -4.62
C PRO A 354 1.71 21.98 -3.09
N ALA A 355 0.81 22.68 -2.40
CA ALA A 355 0.66 22.53 -0.96
C ALA A 355 0.36 21.06 -0.62
N ALA A 356 0.97 20.57 0.43
CA ALA A 356 0.85 19.22 0.95
C ALA A 356 0.59 19.30 2.46
N PRO A 357 -0.65 19.64 2.89
CA PRO A 357 -0.98 19.82 4.31
C PRO A 357 -0.85 18.51 5.12
N LEU A 358 -0.77 17.36 4.46
CA LEU A 358 -0.52 16.05 5.07
C LEU A 358 0.92 15.56 4.90
N GLY A 359 1.82 16.43 4.44
CA GLY A 359 3.20 16.06 4.12
C GLY A 359 3.37 15.50 2.70
N LYS A 360 4.62 15.34 2.29
CA LYS A 360 5.03 14.76 1.00
C LYS A 360 5.76 13.45 1.27
N MET A 361 5.40 12.40 0.55
CA MET A 361 6.14 11.13 0.63
C MET A 361 7.50 11.34 -0.01
N ILE A 362 8.58 11.07 0.71
CA ILE A 362 9.96 11.21 0.24
C ILE A 362 10.44 9.83 -0.16
N ILE A 363 10.88 9.69 -1.41
CA ILE A 363 11.35 8.41 -1.95
C ILE A 363 12.69 8.61 -2.64
N GLY A 364 13.64 7.74 -2.35
CA GLY A 364 14.94 7.73 -3.00
C GLY A 364 14.89 7.07 -4.37
N GLU A 365 15.38 7.79 -5.38
CA GLU A 365 15.60 7.26 -6.71
C GLU A 365 16.96 7.72 -7.22
N ALA A 366 17.65 6.84 -7.92
CA ALA A 366 18.97 7.10 -8.44
C ALA A 366 18.98 6.94 -9.95
N ARG A 367 19.51 7.95 -10.64
CA ARG A 367 19.89 7.85 -12.05
C ARG A 367 21.24 8.52 -12.25
N PHE A 368 22.29 7.72 -12.34
CA PHE A 368 23.64 8.24 -12.49
C PHE A 368 24.36 7.64 -13.68
N ARG A 369 25.12 8.50 -14.38
CA ARG A 369 25.89 8.11 -15.56
C ARG A 369 27.06 7.23 -15.12
N ILE A 370 27.13 6.02 -15.66
CA ILE A 370 28.22 5.06 -15.36
C ILE A 370 29.31 5.09 -16.43
N PHE A 371 28.95 5.07 -17.71
CA PHE A 371 29.90 5.09 -18.82
C PHE A 371 29.22 5.49 -20.14
N THR A 372 30.00 5.55 -21.22
CA THR A 372 29.50 5.79 -22.58
C THR A 372 29.84 4.63 -23.52
N LEU A 373 29.03 4.48 -24.56
CA LEU A 373 29.16 3.47 -25.60
C LEU A 373 29.33 4.12 -26.98
N PRO A 374 29.96 3.42 -27.95
CA PRO A 374 30.02 3.89 -29.33
C PRO A 374 28.63 4.18 -29.91
N ARG A 375 28.47 5.32 -30.59
CA ARG A 375 27.19 5.71 -31.23
C ARG A 375 26.66 4.69 -32.23
N ALA A 376 27.56 3.91 -32.84
CA ALA A 376 27.24 2.88 -33.83
C ALA A 376 26.39 1.74 -33.26
N LEU A 377 26.38 1.53 -31.94
CA LEU A 377 25.57 0.49 -31.28
C LEU A 377 24.08 0.82 -31.20
N ALA A 378 23.63 2.01 -31.63
CA ALA A 378 22.20 2.32 -31.60
C ALA A 378 21.36 1.39 -32.47
N SER A 379 21.78 1.13 -33.71
CA SER A 379 21.08 0.18 -34.58
C SER A 379 21.13 -1.25 -34.03
N THR A 380 22.19 -1.59 -33.29
CA THR A 380 22.32 -2.87 -32.58
C THR A 380 21.29 -2.97 -31.45
N LEU A 381 21.13 -1.91 -30.65
CA LEU A 381 20.11 -1.82 -29.60
C LEU A 381 18.69 -1.84 -30.17
N ASP A 382 18.43 -1.11 -31.25
CA ASP A 382 17.14 -1.12 -31.96
C ASP A 382 16.80 -2.53 -32.48
N GLY A 383 17.80 -3.24 -32.99
CA GLY A 383 17.68 -4.62 -33.47
C GLY A 383 17.62 -5.68 -32.36
N GLY A 384 17.78 -5.29 -31.09
CA GLY A 384 17.74 -6.21 -29.95
C GLY A 384 18.98 -7.09 -29.76
N ASP A 385 20.09 -6.82 -30.47
CA ASP A 385 21.32 -7.61 -30.34
C ASP A 385 22.10 -7.23 -29.08
N LEU A 386 21.79 -7.91 -27.99
CA LEU A 386 22.49 -7.74 -26.71
C LEU A 386 23.82 -8.51 -26.62
N GLY A 387 24.24 -9.25 -27.65
CA GLY A 387 25.55 -9.89 -27.71
C GLY A 387 26.65 -8.84 -27.75
N THR A 388 26.67 -8.07 -28.85
CA THR A 388 27.65 -7.00 -29.08
C THR A 388 27.59 -5.92 -27.99
N VAL A 389 26.39 -5.54 -27.56
CA VAL A 389 26.21 -4.58 -26.46
C VAL A 389 26.76 -5.14 -25.14
N GLY A 390 26.54 -6.43 -24.88
CA GLY A 390 27.04 -7.12 -23.69
C GLY A 390 28.57 -7.10 -23.59
N ASP A 391 29.28 -7.27 -24.71
CA ASP A 391 30.75 -7.22 -24.75
C ASP A 391 31.27 -5.83 -24.35
N GLU A 392 30.62 -4.77 -24.83
CA GLU A 392 30.99 -3.39 -24.50
C GLU A 392 30.67 -3.03 -23.05
N PHE A 393 29.57 -3.54 -22.51
CA PHE A 393 29.24 -3.47 -21.09
C PHE A 393 30.28 -4.19 -20.23
N ALA A 394 30.71 -5.40 -20.62
CA ALA A 394 31.74 -6.16 -19.93
C ALA A 394 33.11 -5.47 -19.97
N ALA A 395 33.48 -4.84 -21.09
CA ALA A 395 34.71 -4.08 -21.24
C ALA A 395 34.81 -2.84 -20.32
N ARG A 396 33.70 -2.47 -19.67
CA ARG A 396 33.60 -1.34 -18.73
C ARG A 396 33.29 -1.80 -17.31
N ASP A 397 33.53 -3.07 -17.00
CA ASP A 397 33.30 -3.70 -15.70
C ASP A 397 31.81 -3.79 -15.28
N PHE A 398 30.89 -3.73 -16.26
CA PHE A 398 29.45 -3.95 -16.05
C PHE A 398 28.94 -5.12 -16.90
N PRO A 399 29.48 -6.35 -16.77
CA PRO A 399 29.05 -7.46 -17.60
C PRO A 399 27.55 -7.72 -17.45
N LEU A 400 26.82 -7.76 -18.57
CA LEU A 400 25.41 -8.14 -18.59
C LEU A 400 25.29 -9.66 -18.42
N GLY A 401 24.42 -10.12 -17.53
CA GLY A 401 24.15 -11.53 -17.35
C GLY A 401 23.41 -12.17 -18.52
N GLU A 402 23.21 -13.49 -18.42
CA GLU A 402 22.57 -14.29 -19.48
C GLU A 402 21.09 -13.91 -19.68
N THR A 403 20.39 -13.65 -18.58
CA THR A 403 19.01 -13.15 -18.61
C THR A 403 19.05 -11.64 -18.75
N ARG A 404 18.88 -11.16 -19.97
CA ARG A 404 18.90 -9.73 -20.31
C ARG A 404 17.89 -9.39 -21.39
N ARG A 405 17.39 -8.16 -21.36
CA ARG A 405 16.45 -7.64 -22.36
C ARG A 405 16.72 -6.16 -22.64
N VAL A 406 16.31 -5.73 -23.83
CA VAL A 406 16.32 -4.32 -24.23
C VAL A 406 14.91 -3.94 -24.66
N THR A 407 14.48 -2.76 -24.24
CA THR A 407 13.24 -2.14 -24.66
C THR A 407 13.57 -0.82 -25.34
N THR A 408 13.26 -0.72 -26.62
CA THR A 408 13.39 0.54 -27.37
C THR A 408 12.27 1.48 -26.98
N VAL A 409 12.61 2.62 -26.38
CA VAL A 409 11.65 3.69 -26.07
C VAL A 409 11.45 4.56 -27.30
N ARG A 410 12.55 4.91 -27.96
CA ARG A 410 12.56 5.68 -29.20
C ARG A 410 13.70 5.22 -30.09
N GLU A 411 13.35 4.68 -31.25
CA GLU A 411 14.30 4.12 -32.21
C GLU A 411 15.45 5.08 -32.51
N GLY A 412 16.68 4.58 -32.47
CA GLY A 412 17.90 5.35 -32.73
C GLY A 412 18.28 6.35 -31.63
N HIS A 413 17.49 6.48 -30.56
CA HIS A 413 17.62 7.55 -29.58
C HIS A 413 17.59 7.14 -28.10
N GLU A 414 16.79 6.15 -27.70
CA GLU A 414 16.52 5.87 -26.29
C GLU A 414 16.13 4.41 -26.05
N TRP A 415 16.79 3.77 -25.08
CA TRP A 415 16.60 2.37 -24.74
C TRP A 415 16.70 2.12 -23.24
N TRP A 416 15.92 1.16 -22.77
CA TRP A 416 16.12 0.50 -21.48
C TRP A 416 16.83 -0.82 -21.70
N VAL A 417 17.94 -1.03 -21.00
CA VAL A 417 18.62 -2.34 -20.92
C VAL A 417 18.45 -2.85 -19.52
N GLU A 418 17.95 -4.08 -19.37
CA GLU A 418 17.75 -4.71 -18.07
C GLU A 418 18.42 -6.08 -18.06
N ASP A 419 19.05 -6.45 -16.95
CA ASP A 419 19.65 -7.77 -16.79
C ASP A 419 19.57 -8.31 -15.37
N ARG A 420 19.73 -9.63 -15.22
CA ARG A 420 20.09 -10.26 -13.96
C ARG A 420 21.59 -10.54 -13.98
N PRO A 421 22.38 -9.93 -13.08
CA PRO A 421 23.82 -10.10 -13.12
C PRO A 421 24.20 -11.56 -12.84
N PRO A 422 25.34 -12.03 -13.36
CA PRO A 422 25.78 -13.42 -13.19
C PRO A 422 26.23 -13.76 -11.76
N ILE A 423 26.01 -12.87 -10.79
CA ILE A 423 26.40 -13.03 -9.39
C ILE A 423 25.19 -13.55 -8.60
N PRO A 424 25.19 -14.80 -8.11
CA PRO A 424 24.01 -15.42 -7.48
C PRO A 424 23.45 -14.68 -6.27
N ARG A 425 24.27 -13.87 -5.58
CA ARG A 425 23.86 -13.04 -4.44
C ARG A 425 23.19 -11.73 -4.82
N LEU A 426 23.28 -11.31 -6.09
CA LEU A 426 22.69 -10.08 -6.62
C LEU A 426 21.59 -10.44 -7.64
N ALA A 427 20.75 -11.43 -7.35
CA ALA A 427 19.70 -11.92 -8.26
C ALA A 427 18.62 -10.87 -8.63
N ALA A 428 18.72 -9.68 -8.06
CA ALA A 428 18.05 -8.45 -8.43
C ALA A 428 18.20 -8.11 -9.92
N TRP A 429 17.14 -7.58 -10.51
CA TRP A 429 17.23 -6.97 -11.84
C TRP A 429 17.98 -5.65 -11.73
N ARG A 430 18.93 -5.42 -12.63
CA ARG A 430 19.57 -4.13 -12.86
C ARG A 430 18.90 -3.44 -14.04
N THR A 431 18.76 -2.13 -13.97
CA THR A 431 18.19 -1.31 -15.05
C THR A 431 19.18 -0.25 -15.49
N PHE A 432 19.36 -0.12 -16.79
CA PHE A 432 20.21 0.87 -17.42
C PHE A 432 19.40 1.70 -18.43
N HIS A 433 19.48 3.01 -18.34
CA HIS A 433 18.92 3.93 -19.33
C HIS A 433 20.02 4.37 -20.30
N VAL A 434 19.92 3.94 -21.56
CA VAL A 434 20.82 4.31 -22.64
C VAL A 434 20.21 5.44 -23.46
N LEU A 435 20.90 6.58 -23.53
CA LEU A 435 20.48 7.77 -24.28
C LEU A 435 21.47 8.07 -25.41
N ALA A 436 20.97 8.29 -26.63
CA ALA A 436 21.81 8.73 -27.73
C ALA A 436 22.17 10.22 -27.61
N GLY A 437 23.47 10.48 -27.55
CA GLY A 437 24.05 11.80 -27.81
C GLY A 437 24.44 11.97 -29.29
N ARG A 438 25.13 13.08 -29.57
CA ARG A 438 25.61 13.39 -30.94
C ARG A 438 26.70 12.42 -31.41
N SER A 439 27.61 12.01 -30.53
CA SER A 439 28.80 11.22 -30.87
C SER A 439 28.89 9.88 -30.14
N GLU A 440 28.08 9.66 -29.11
CA GLU A 440 28.12 8.49 -28.24
C GLU A 440 26.74 8.18 -27.67
N LEU A 441 26.59 7.01 -27.05
CA LEU A 441 25.44 6.68 -26.22
C LEU A 441 25.86 6.83 -24.75
N THR A 442 25.06 7.51 -23.94
CA THR A 442 25.29 7.64 -22.51
C THR A 442 24.50 6.58 -21.76
N VAL A 443 25.18 5.79 -20.92
CA VAL A 443 24.55 4.75 -20.10
C VAL A 443 24.42 5.26 -18.67
N HIS A 444 23.19 5.25 -18.16
CA HIS A 444 22.90 5.54 -16.76
C HIS A 444 22.47 4.28 -16.06
N TYR A 445 23.01 4.00 -14.87
CA TYR A 445 22.42 3.01 -13.97
C TYR A 445 21.22 3.63 -13.25
N VAL A 446 20.12 2.89 -13.18
CA VAL A 446 18.87 3.36 -12.60
C VAL A 446 18.47 2.44 -11.46
N ARG A 447 18.26 3.03 -10.29
CA ARG A 447 17.63 2.39 -9.13
C ARG A 447 16.38 3.19 -8.80
N SER A 448 15.23 2.55 -8.83
CA SER A 448 13.95 3.19 -8.60
C SER A 448 13.04 2.22 -7.87
N VAL A 449 12.10 2.76 -7.10
CA VAL A 449 11.01 1.95 -6.54
C VAL A 449 10.29 1.19 -7.63
N ARG A 450 9.89 -0.04 -7.33
CA ARG A 450 9.10 -0.88 -8.23
C ARG A 450 7.81 -0.16 -8.69
N PRO A 451 7.38 -0.35 -9.96
CA PRO A 451 6.27 0.42 -10.53
C PRO A 451 4.93 0.29 -9.79
N ASP A 452 4.64 -0.87 -9.20
CA ASP A 452 3.44 -1.15 -8.42
C ASP A 452 3.46 -0.51 -7.03
N LEU A 453 4.61 -0.46 -6.34
CA LEU A 453 4.75 0.34 -5.11
C LEU A 453 4.54 1.82 -5.44
N ARG A 454 5.19 2.34 -6.49
CA ARG A 454 5.01 3.72 -6.94
C ARG A 454 3.55 4.01 -7.28
N SER A 455 2.91 3.15 -8.07
CA SER A 455 1.51 3.31 -8.47
C SER A 455 0.57 3.29 -7.27
N PHE A 456 0.83 2.42 -6.29
CA PHE A 456 0.10 2.38 -5.02
C PHE A 456 0.24 3.71 -4.28
N LEU A 457 1.47 4.20 -4.05
CA LEU A 457 1.70 5.46 -3.33
C LEU A 457 1.07 6.68 -4.04
N GLU A 458 1.20 6.76 -5.36
CA GLU A 458 0.58 7.82 -6.17
C GLU A 458 -0.96 7.79 -6.10
N ALA A 459 -1.55 6.59 -6.06
CA ALA A 459 -2.99 6.40 -6.01
C ALA A 459 -3.63 6.86 -4.69
N GLN A 460 -2.85 7.05 -3.62
CA GLN A 460 -3.36 7.59 -2.36
C GLN A 460 -3.80 9.05 -2.50
N GLY A 461 -3.18 9.81 -3.42
CA GLY A 461 -3.59 11.15 -3.84
C GLY A 461 -3.50 12.27 -2.79
N ALA A 462 -3.29 11.94 -1.52
CA ALA A 462 -3.32 12.88 -0.39
C ALA A 462 -1.93 13.39 0.03
N GLN A 463 -0.89 12.58 -0.18
CA GLN A 463 0.51 12.92 0.11
C GLN A 463 1.31 12.79 -1.20
N PRO A 464 1.63 13.89 -1.89
CA PRO A 464 2.34 13.79 -3.17
C PRO A 464 3.76 13.25 -2.97
N ILE A 465 4.26 12.50 -3.93
CA ILE A 465 5.64 11.99 -3.94
C ILE A 465 6.62 13.11 -4.28
N LEU A 466 7.68 13.20 -3.49
CA LEU A 466 8.88 13.99 -3.71
C LEU A 466 10.05 13.02 -3.91
N PRO A 467 10.47 12.75 -5.15
CA PRO A 467 11.66 11.95 -5.39
C PRO A 467 12.92 12.72 -4.99
N VAL A 468 13.88 12.03 -4.38
CA VAL A 468 15.20 12.57 -4.01
C VAL A 468 16.32 11.67 -4.53
N ASP A 469 17.48 12.25 -4.81
CA ASP A 469 18.61 11.51 -5.38
C ASP A 469 19.43 10.78 -4.31
N THR A 470 19.29 9.45 -4.28
CA THR A 470 20.04 8.56 -3.39
C THR A 470 21.18 7.84 -4.12
N SER A 471 21.59 8.32 -5.30
CA SER A 471 22.62 7.66 -6.13
C SER A 471 24.00 7.52 -5.50
N TRP A 472 24.31 8.36 -4.50
CA TRP A 472 25.59 8.35 -3.79
C TRP A 472 25.62 7.38 -2.61
N LEU A 473 24.48 6.78 -2.26
CA LEU A 473 24.33 5.82 -1.18
C LEU A 473 24.35 4.38 -1.71
N ASN A 474 25.07 3.50 -1.02
CA ASN A 474 25.13 2.09 -1.38
C ASN A 474 23.79 1.38 -1.10
N VAL A 475 23.21 1.63 0.07
CA VAL A 475 21.88 1.09 0.41
C VAL A 475 20.80 1.86 -0.35
N GLY A 476 20.92 3.18 -0.46
CA GLY A 476 20.12 3.98 -1.39
C GLY A 476 18.79 4.41 -0.81
N HIS A 477 18.71 4.49 0.52
CA HIS A 477 17.51 4.88 1.26
C HIS A 477 17.54 6.38 1.59
N VAL A 478 16.40 6.95 1.96
CA VAL A 478 16.27 8.38 2.28
C VAL A 478 16.41 8.68 3.77
N ASP A 479 16.45 7.63 4.61
CA ASP A 479 16.73 7.71 6.03
C ASP A 479 18.23 7.85 6.37
N GLU A 480 19.12 7.63 5.38
CA GLU A 480 20.57 7.88 5.41
C GLU A 480 20.95 9.34 5.06
#